data_AF-A0A3N5FTS6-F1
#
_entry.id   AF-A0A3N5FTS6-F1
#
_cell.length_a   1.000
_cell.length_b   1.000
_cell.length_c   1.000
_cell.angle_alpha   90.00
_cell.angle_beta   90.00
_cell.angle_gamma   90.00
#
_symmetry.space_group_name_H-M   'P 1'
#
loop_
_entity.id
_entity.type
_entity.pdbx_description
1 polymer ?
#
loop_
_entity_poly.entity_id
_entity_poly.type
_entity_poly.pdbx_seq_one_letter_code
_entity_poly.pdbx_strand_id
1 'polypeptide(L)' 'DGVITARIKVGLMADSLTAPYDIHVETFKGIVELTGFVETTTVRAEALHVAEDVEGVQQVNDSLDIRNAD' A
#
# COMPACT_ATOMS: atom_id res chain seq x y z
N ASP A 1 -5.62 -14.11 5.29
CA ASP A 1 -4.84 -12.98 4.74
C ASP A 1 -5.36 -12.47 3.40
N GLY A 2 -5.67 -13.32 2.42
CA GLY A 2 -6.09 -12.85 1.08
C GLY A 2 -7.26 -11.84 1.03
N VAL A 3 -8.20 -11.90 1.99
CA VAL A 3 -9.27 -10.89 2.12
C VAL A 3 -8.71 -9.52 2.54
N ILE A 4 -7.76 -9.49 3.48
CA ILE A 4 -7.07 -8.26 3.91
C ILE A 4 -6.35 -7.65 2.70
N THR A 5 -5.55 -8.46 1.99
CA THR A 5 -4.83 -8.04 0.78
C THR A 5 -5.78 -7.47 -0.28
N ALA A 6 -6.92 -8.12 -0.51
CA ALA A 6 -7.91 -7.65 -1.47
C ALA A 6 -8.53 -6.30 -1.05
N ARG A 7 -8.86 -6.12 0.23
CA ARG A 7 -9.39 -4.85 0.75
C ARG A 7 -8.40 -3.71 0.60
N ILE A 8 -7.13 -3.94 0.93
CA ILE A 8 -6.07 -2.95 0.75
C ILE A 8 -5.95 -2.58 -0.73
N LYS A 9 -5.85 -3.57 -1.63
CA LYS A 9 -5.78 -3.31 -3.08
C LYS A 9 -6.96 -2.49 -3.57
N VAL A 10 -8.19 -2.81 -3.14
CA VAL A 10 -9.38 -2.03 -3.50
C VAL A 10 -9.30 -0.60 -2.97
N GLY A 11 -8.83 -0.40 -1.74
CA GLY A 11 -8.61 0.93 -1.16
C GLY A 11 -7.60 1.75 -1.97
N LEU A 12 -6.46 1.14 -2.31
CA LEU A 12 -5.42 1.79 -3.11
C LEU A 12 -5.89 2.14 -4.54
N MET A 13 -6.75 1.30 -5.12
CA MET A 13 -7.34 1.57 -6.43
C MET A 13 -8.45 2.63 -6.38
N ALA A 14 -9.12 2.77 -5.24
CA ALA A 14 -10.13 3.80 -5.02
C ALA A 14 -9.51 5.17 -4.75
N ASP A 15 -8.30 5.20 -4.18
CA ASP A 15 -7.56 6.42 -3.92
C ASP A 15 -6.88 6.93 -5.21
N SER A 16 -7.17 8.19 -5.57
CA SER A 16 -6.68 8.80 -6.81
C SER A 16 -5.17 9.06 -6.79
N LEU A 17 -4.54 9.15 -5.61
CA LEU A 17 -3.10 9.33 -5.45
C LEU A 17 -2.36 8.02 -5.64
N THR A 18 -2.88 6.89 -5.15
CA THR A 18 -2.18 5.59 -5.26
C THR A 18 -2.59 4.77 -6.48
N ALA A 19 -3.79 4.98 -7.03
CA ALA A 19 -4.29 4.26 -8.20
C ALA A 19 -3.40 4.29 -9.46
N PRO A 20 -2.69 5.37 -9.81
CA PRO A 20 -1.84 5.38 -11.00
C PRO A 20 -0.50 4.64 -10.80
N TYR A 21 -0.15 4.26 -9.57
CA TYR A 21 1.13 3.63 -9.25
C TYR A 21 1.00 2.11 -9.12
N ASP A 22 2.03 1.40 -9.58
CA ASP A 22 2.10 -0.05 -9.44
C ASP A 22 2.57 -0.39 -8.01
N ILE A 23 1.58 -0.53 -7.12
CA ILE A 23 1.78 -0.90 -5.71
C ILE A 23 1.35 -2.35 -5.53
N HIS A 24 2.31 -3.19 -5.18
CA HIS A 24 2.09 -4.57 -4.81
C HIS A 24 1.84 -4.66 -3.30
N VAL A 25 0.80 -5.41 -2.94
CA VAL A 25 0.40 -5.63 -1.56
C VAL A 25 0.45 -7.12 -1.29
N GLU A 26 1.23 -7.51 -0.31
CA GLU A 26 1.22 -8.85 0.28
C GLU A 26 0.80 -8.76 1.74
N THR A 27 0.24 -9.86 2.26
CA THR A 27 -0.16 -9.92 3.65
C THR A 27 0.09 -11.31 4.20
N PHE A 28 0.77 -11.39 5.33
CA PHE A 28 1.13 -12.64 5.96
C PHE A 28 0.97 -12.56 7.48
N LYS A 29 0.02 -13.32 8.02
CA LYS A 29 -0.28 -13.37 9.46
C LYS A 29 -0.59 -12.00 10.07
N GLY A 30 -1.29 -11.14 9.32
CA GLY A 30 -1.62 -9.78 9.75
C GLY A 30 -0.50 -8.76 9.57
N ILE A 31 0.66 -9.16 9.04
CA ILE A 31 1.72 -8.24 8.62
C ILE A 31 1.51 -7.95 7.13
N VAL A 32 1.30 -6.69 6.79
CA VAL A 32 1.17 -6.22 5.41
C VAL A 32 2.53 -5.79 4.91
N GLU A 33 2.86 -6.13 3.68
CA GLU A 33 4.05 -5.65 3.00
C GLU A 33 3.64 -4.89 1.73
N LEU A 34 4.02 -3.62 1.66
CA LEU A 34 3.80 -2.75 0.52
C LEU A 34 5.11 -2.62 -0.26
N THR A 35 5.12 -3.06 -1.50
CA THR A 35 6.28 -2.98 -2.40
C THR A 35 5.86 -2.36 -3.72
N GLY A 36 6.78 -1.69 -4.43
CA GLY A 36 6.45 -1.01 -5.68
C GLY A 36 7.15 0.32 -5.83
N PHE A 37 6.70 1.11 -6.80
CA PHE A 37 7.30 2.40 -7.13
C PHE A 37 6.27 3.52 -7.05
N VAL A 38 6.62 4.57 -6.32
CA VAL A 38 5.82 5.79 -6.19
C VAL A 38 6.66 7.01 -6.54
N GLU A 39 6.02 8.12 -6.87
CA GLU A 39 6.73 9.34 -7.29
C GLU A 39 7.03 10.27 -6.09
N THR A 40 6.22 10.20 -5.04
CA THR A 40 6.34 11.10 -3.88
C THR A 40 6.16 10.36 -2.55
N THR A 41 6.70 10.97 -1.49
CA THR A 41 6.47 10.53 -0.10
C THR A 41 5.01 10.64 0.31
N THR A 42 4.24 11.55 -0.30
CA THR A 42 2.80 11.71 -0.04
C THR A 42 2.04 10.46 -0.48
N VAL A 43 2.28 9.97 -1.70
CA VAL A 43 1.67 8.74 -2.21
C VAL A 43 2.05 7.54 -1.33
N ARG A 44 3.32 7.47 -0.91
CA ARG A 44 3.80 6.44 0.02
C ARG A 44 3.04 6.46 1.35
N ALA A 45 2.91 7.64 1.96
CA ALA A 45 2.20 7.80 3.22
C ALA A 45 0.72 7.42 3.09
N GLU A 46 0.09 7.75 1.97
CA GLU A 46 -1.31 7.42 1.74
C GLU A 46 -1.53 5.92 1.52
N ALA A 47 -0.61 5.26 0.81
CA ALA A 47 -0.65 3.80 0.68
C ALA A 47 -0.50 3.08 2.04
N LEU A 48 0.36 3.60 2.91
CA LEU A 48 0.51 3.15 4.30
C LEU A 48 -0.79 3.33 5.08
N HIS A 49 -1.39 4.52 5.01
CA HIS A 49 -2.62 4.83 5.72
C HIS A 49 -3.78 3.91 5.31
N VAL A 50 -3.98 3.71 4.00
CA VAL A 50 -4.98 2.79 3.47
C VAL A 50 -4.73 1.35 3.94
N ALA A 51 -3.47 0.92 4.01
CA ALA A 51 -3.13 -0.41 4.50
C ALA A 51 -3.42 -0.56 6.00
N GLU A 52 -3.08 0.44 6.82
CA GLU A 52 -3.32 0.43 8.27
C GLU A 52 -4.80 0.50 8.65
N ASP A 53 -5.63 1.15 7.82
CA ASP A 53 -7.08 1.28 8.07
C ASP A 53 -7.83 -0.06 7.92
N VAL A 54 -7.24 -1.05 7.25
CA VAL A 54 -7.89 -2.35 7.04
C VAL A 54 -7.91 -3.17 8.33
N GLU A 55 -9.12 -3.54 8.76
CA GLU A 55 -9.34 -4.39 9.93
C GLU A 55 -8.59 -5.74 9.80
N GLY A 56 -7.79 -6.06 10.82
CA GLY A 56 -6.98 -7.27 10.89
C GLY A 56 -5.50 -7.06 10.60
N VAL A 57 -5.09 -5.84 10.21
CA VAL A 57 -3.69 -5.45 10.08
C VAL A 57 -3.08 -5.22 11.47
N GLN A 58 -1.95 -5.88 11.71
CA GLN A 58 -1.17 -5.76 12.94
C GLN A 58 0.07 -4.90 12.73
N GLN A 59 0.66 -4.96 11.54
CA GLN A 59 1.84 -4.21 11.17
C GLN A 59 1.83 -3.97 9.66
N VAL A 60 2.29 -2.80 9.23
CA VAL A 60 2.55 -2.49 7.83
C VAL A 60 4.04 -2.27 7.66
N ASN A 61 4.64 -3.04 6.76
CA ASN A 61 6.01 -2.87 6.32
C ASN A 61 5.99 -2.12 4.99
N ASP A 62 6.67 -0.99 4.96
CA ASP A 62 6.77 -0.16 3.78
C ASP A 62 8.13 -0.41 3.11
N SER A 63 8.05 -0.92 1.89
CA SER A 63 9.16 -1.20 0.99
C SER A 63 8.90 -0.53 -0.36
N LEU A 64 8.24 0.64 -0.34
CA LEU A 64 7.93 1.44 -1.51
C LEU A 64 9.14 2.29 -1.90
N ASP A 65 9.61 2.14 -3.13
CA ASP A 65 10.70 2.91 -3.69
C ASP A 65 10.17 4.22 -4.30
N ILE A 66 10.76 5.34 -3.89
CA ILE A 66 10.43 6.65 -4.45
C ILE A 66 11.33 6.89 -5.67
N ARG A 67 10.78 6.71 -6.87
CA ARG A 67 11.47 7.07 -8.11
C ARG A 67 11.11 8.49 -8.47
N ASN A 68 11.98 9.43 -8.09
CA ASN A 68 11.97 10.74 -8.73
C ASN A 68 12.38 10.55 -10.19
N ALA A 69 11.47 10.87 -11.11
CA ALA A 69 11.85 11.08 -12.50
C ALA A 69 12.36 12.52 -12.61
N ASP A 70 13.65 12.71 -12.32
CA ASP A 70 14.37 13.96 -12.62
C ASP A 70 14.36 14.28 -14.13
#